data_AF-A0A817IJ44-F1
#
_entry.id   AF-A0A817IJ44-F1
#
_cell.length_a   1.000
_cell.length_b   1.000
_cell.length_c   1.000
_cell.angle_alpha   90.00
_cell.angle_beta   90.00
_cell.angle_gamma   90.00
#
_symmetry.space_group_name_H-M   'P 1'
#
loop_
_entity.id
_entity.type
_entity.pdbx_description
1 polymer ?
#
loop_
_entity_poly.entity_id
_entity_poly.type
_entity_poly.pdbx_seq_one_letter_code
_entity_poly.pdbx_strand_id
1 'polypeptide(L)'
;MNFFIQHTSESLLINENAVPDVHVDIDTIFNKLVPEDNSYEHLDEGQDYMQAHAKCSLLASSINIPITSGCLVFGTWQGTYLYK
;
A
#
# COMPACT_ATOMS: atom_id res chain seq x y z
N MET A 1 13.95 -7.62 -9.22
CA MET A 1 13.19 -6.73 -10.12
C MET A 1 12.53 -5.68 -9.27
N ASN A 2 12.79 -4.42 -9.57
CA ASN A 2 12.19 -3.31 -8.84
C ASN A 2 10.89 -2.88 -9.53
N PHE A 3 9.85 -2.68 -8.74
CA PHE A 3 8.60 -2.05 -9.14
C PHE A 3 8.47 -0.77 -8.32
N PHE A 4 8.24 0.35 -9.00
CA PHE A 4 8.15 1.67 -8.39
C PHE A 4 6.91 2.38 -8.92
N ILE A 5 6.16 3.01 -8.03
CA ILE A 5 5.01 3.83 -8.38
C ILE A 5 5.39 5.32 -8.36
N GLN A 6 4.99 6.04 -9.40
CA GLN A 6 5.14 7.49 -9.48
C GLN A 6 3.89 8.19 -8.93
N HIS A 7 3.59 7.94 -7.65
CA HIS A 7 2.47 8.55 -6.95
C HIS A 7 2.81 8.79 -5.48
N THR A 8 2.11 9.72 -4.84
CA THR A 8 2.35 10.17 -3.46
C THR A 8 1.25 9.76 -2.48
N SER A 9 0.09 9.34 -2.99
CA SER A 9 -1.06 8.86 -2.22
C SER A 9 -1.48 7.43 -2.55
N GLU A 10 -0.63 6.67 -3.24
CA GLU A 10 -0.77 5.22 -3.40
C GLU A 10 0.56 4.52 -3.17
N SER A 11 0.50 3.26 -2.72
CA SER A 11 1.67 2.47 -2.36
C SER A 11 1.65 1.07 -2.92
N LEU A 12 2.84 0.46 -2.99
CA LEU A 12 3.04 -0.93 -3.33
C LEU A 12 3.33 -1.74 -2.07
N LEU A 13 2.66 -2.87 -1.90
CA LEU A 13 2.94 -3.80 -0.81
C LEU A 13 3.04 -5.25 -1.30
N ILE A 14 3.73 -6.07 -0.51
CA ILE A 14 3.75 -7.53 -0.66
C ILE A 14 3.10 -8.12 0.60
N ASN A 15 2.02 -8.88 0.44
CA ASN A 15 1.36 -9.58 1.55
C ASN A 15 0.61 -10.82 1.06
N GLU A 16 -0.09 -11.52 1.96
CA GLU A 16 -0.91 -12.69 1.64
C GLU A 16 -2.00 -12.37 0.61
N ASN A 17 -2.05 -13.15 -0.48
CA ASN A 17 -3.02 -13.07 -1.58
C ASN A 17 -3.77 -14.40 -1.79
N ALA A 18 -4.17 -15.02 -0.68
CA ALA A 18 -4.89 -16.29 -0.67
C ALA A 18 -6.37 -16.10 -0.32
N VAL A 19 -6.65 -15.19 0.61
CA VAL A 19 -7.99 -14.91 1.14
C VAL A 19 -8.28 -13.41 1.10
N PRO A 20 -9.49 -12.99 0.68
CA PRO A 20 -9.84 -11.57 0.60
C PRO A 20 -9.85 -10.84 1.96
N ASP A 21 -10.07 -11.57 3.05
CA ASP A 21 -10.21 -11.00 4.41
C ASP A 21 -8.96 -10.21 4.83
N VAL A 22 -7.76 -10.62 4.37
CA VAL A 22 -6.51 -9.91 4.63
C VAL A 22 -6.55 -8.47 4.09
N HIS A 23 -7.22 -8.22 2.96
CA HIS A 23 -7.35 -6.84 2.43
C HIS A 23 -8.24 -5.99 3.32
N VAL A 24 -9.35 -6.55 3.78
CA VAL A 24 -10.30 -5.87 4.67
C VAL A 24 -9.63 -5.54 6.00
N ASP A 25 -8.83 -6.46 6.54
CA ASP A 25 -8.10 -6.26 7.78
C ASP A 25 -7.00 -5.20 7.63
N ILE A 26 -6.22 -5.23 6.55
CA ILE A 26 -5.21 -4.21 6.26
C ILE A 26 -5.86 -2.83 6.16
N ASP A 27 -6.96 -2.71 5.43
CA ASP A 27 -7.67 -1.43 5.30
C ASP A 27 -8.22 -0.95 6.65
N THR A 28 -8.81 -1.86 7.43
CA THR A 28 -9.28 -1.58 8.79
C THR A 28 -8.15 -1.11 9.70
N ILE A 29 -6.95 -1.69 9.59
CA ILE A 29 -5.77 -1.28 10.36
C ILE A 29 -5.34 0.13 9.95
N PHE A 30 -5.21 0.41 8.65
CA PHE A 30 -4.78 1.72 8.18
C PHE A 30 -5.79 2.82 8.48
N ASN A 31 -7.09 2.55 8.39
CA ASN A 31 -8.14 3.50 8.77
C ASN A 31 -8.14 3.81 10.28
N LYS A 32 -7.64 2.89 11.12
CA LYS A 32 -7.44 3.15 12.55
C LYS A 32 -6.16 3.91 12.84
N LEU A 33 -5.08 3.65 12.09
CA LEU A 33 -3.78 4.31 12.25
C LEU A 33 -3.79 5.74 11.71
N VAL A 34 -4.49 5.97 10.61
CA VAL A 34 -4.63 7.25 9.93
C VAL A 34 -6.13 7.52 9.73
N PRO A 35 -6.82 8.01 10.78
CA PRO A 35 -8.25 8.28 10.70
C PRO A 35 -8.58 9.35 9.67
N GLU A 36 -9.74 9.18 9.04
CA GLU A 36 -10.37 10.19 8.19
C GLU A 36 -10.97 11.29 9.08
N ASP A 37 -10.16 12.31 9.36
CA ASP A 37 -10.61 13.54 10.00
C ASP A 37 -10.00 14.79 9.35
N ASN A 38 -10.46 15.95 9.82
CA ASN A 38 -10.02 17.26 9.34
C ASN A 38 -8.91 17.87 10.21
N SER A 39 -8.11 17.03 10.89
CA SER A 39 -7.02 17.51 11.75
C SER A 39 -5.75 17.85 10.98
N TYR A 40 -5.72 17.62 9.66
CA TYR A 40 -4.55 17.83 8.82
C TYR A 40 -4.59 19.16 8.05
N GLU A 41 -3.42 19.73 7.83
CA GLU A 41 -3.25 21.03 7.16
C GLU A 41 -3.38 20.96 5.63
N HIS A 42 -3.03 19.81 5.03
CA HIS A 42 -3.07 19.62 3.58
C HIS A 42 -4.50 19.30 3.12
N LEU A 43 -5.23 20.32 2.67
CA LEU A 43 -6.64 20.21 2.25
C LEU A 43 -6.86 20.48 0.75
N ASP A 44 -5.80 20.90 0.03
CA ASP A 44 -5.89 21.42 -1.33
C ASP A 44 -6.24 20.36 -2.39
N GLU A 45 -6.09 19.08 -2.04
CA GLU A 45 -6.34 17.94 -2.95
C GLU A 45 -7.66 17.22 -2.67
N GLY A 46 -8.39 17.63 -1.62
CA GLY A 46 -9.64 17.02 -1.16
C GLY A 46 -9.50 16.38 0.22
N GLN A 47 -10.63 16.22 0.91
CA GLN A 47 -10.71 15.86 2.33
C GLN A 47 -10.10 14.47 2.66
N ASP A 48 -10.07 13.57 1.67
CA ASP A 48 -9.60 12.18 1.82
C ASP A 48 -8.15 11.97 1.33
N TYR A 49 -7.53 13.00 0.75
CA TYR A 49 -6.25 12.84 0.07
C TYR A 49 -5.05 12.90 1.02
N MET A 50 -5.16 13.64 2.13
CA MET A 50 -4.05 13.73 3.09
C MET A 50 -3.80 12.42 3.82
N GLN A 51 -4.85 11.69 4.19
CA GLN A 51 -4.75 10.38 4.82
C GLN A 51 -4.05 9.39 3.89
N ALA A 52 -4.34 9.48 2.58
CA ALA A 52 -3.69 8.65 1.58
C ALA A 52 -2.17 8.94 1.46
N HIS A 53 -1.74 10.20 1.55
CA HIS A 53 -0.30 10.54 1.65
C HIS A 53 0.36 9.96 2.90
N ALA A 54 -0.32 10.03 4.05
CA ALA A 54 0.18 9.48 5.30
C ALA A 54 0.26 7.94 5.28
N LYS A 55 -0.78 7.25 4.80
CA LYS A 55 -0.77 5.80 4.58
C LYS A 55 0.33 5.40 3.58
N CYS A 56 0.51 6.18 2.51
CA CYS A 56 1.58 5.95 1.55
C CYS A 56 2.98 6.08 2.17
N SER A 57 3.16 7.05 3.08
CA SER A 57 4.42 7.25 3.80
C SER A 57 4.75 6.13 4.80
N LEU A 58 3.73 5.42 5.30
CA LEU A 58 3.90 4.24 6.17
C LEU A 58 4.17 2.96 5.38
N LEU A 59 3.75 2.93 4.11
CA LEU A 59 3.98 1.86 3.17
C LEU A 59 5.21 2.17 2.30
N ALA A 60 5.31 1.53 1.14
CA ALA A 60 6.44 1.68 0.24
C ALA A 60 6.00 2.17 -1.14
N SER A 61 6.73 3.14 -1.69
CA SER A 61 6.61 3.55 -3.09
C SER A 61 7.29 2.56 -4.05
N SER A 62 8.06 1.61 -3.53
CA SER A 62 8.63 0.53 -4.32
C SER A 62 8.74 -0.78 -3.58
N ILE A 63 8.71 -1.86 -4.35
CA ILE A 63 9.01 -3.22 -3.90
C ILE A 63 10.10 -3.82 -4.78
N ASN A 64 10.88 -4.74 -4.22
CA ASN A 64 11.91 -5.47 -4.96
C ASN A 64 11.69 -6.98 -4.79
N ILE A 65 11.50 -7.67 -5.91
CA ILE A 65 11.18 -9.10 -5.94
C ILE A 65 12.33 -9.84 -6.64
N PRO A 66 12.95 -10.86 -6.02
CA PRO A 66 14.01 -11.64 -6.67
C PRO A 66 13.51 -12.33 -7.95
N ILE A 67 14.42 -12.56 -8.89
CA ILE A 67 14.15 -13.38 -10.08
C ILE A 67 15.04 -14.63 -10.02
N THR A 68 14.45 -15.79 -10.27
CA THR A 68 15.18 -17.05 -10.44
C THR A 68 14.63 -17.78 -11.65
N SER A 69 15.52 -18.21 -12.56
CA SER A 69 15.15 -18.90 -13.81
C SER A 69 14.12 -18.15 -14.66
N GLY A 70 14.19 -16.82 -14.68
CA GLY A 70 13.28 -15.96 -15.45
C GLY A 70 11.93 -15.69 -14.79
N CYS A 71 11.65 -16.24 -13.60
CA CYS A 71 10.40 -16.04 -12.87
C CYS A 71 10.60 -15.15 -11.64
N LEU A 72 9.60 -14.32 -11.34
CA LEU A 72 9.51 -13.62 -10.06
C LEU A 72 9.35 -14.66 -8.93
N VAL A 73 10.09 -14.48 -7.83
CA VAL A 73 10.10 -15.40 -6.71
C VAL A 73 9.28 -14.82 -5.56
N PHE A 74 8.24 -15.55 -5.17
CA PHE A 74 7.36 -15.24 -4.04
C PHE A 74 7.31 -16.42 -3.08
N GLY A 75 7.04 -16.16 -1.81
CA GLY A 75 6.54 -17.18 -0.89
C GLY A 75 5.14 -17.66 -1.33
N THR A 76 4.72 -18.83 -0.85
CA THR A 76 3.47 -19.50 -1.26
C THR A 76 2.24 -18.59 -1.28
N TRP A 77 2.17 -17.67 -0.32
CA TRP A 77 1.03 -16.76 -0.16
C TRP A 77 1.31 -15.33 -0.58
N GLN A 78 2.54 -14.98 -0.94
CA GLN A 78 2.88 -13.60 -1.26
C GLN A 78 2.31 -13.18 -2.63
N GLY A 79 1.53 -12.11 -2.64
CA GLY A 79 1.15 -11.35 -3.81
C GLY A 79 1.49 -9.87 -3.65
N THR A 80 1.44 -9.14 -4.76
CA THR A 80 1.67 -7.70 -4.81
C THR A 80 0.35 -6.96 -4.88
N TYR A 81 0.26 -5.82 -4.20
CA TYR A 81 -0.91 -4.95 -4.26
C TYR A 81 -0.53 -3.51 -4.58
N LEU A 82 -1.45 -2.85 -5.28
CA LEU A 82 -1.57 -1.41 -5.31
C LEU A 82 -2.58 -1.02 -4.23
N TYR A 83 -2.13 -0.26 -3.23
CA TYR A 83 -2.95 0.20 -2.11
C TYR A 83 -3.14 1.70 -2.17
N LYS A 84 -4.33 2.15 -1.79
CA LYS A 84 -4.75 3.55 -1.75
C LYS A 84 -5.26 3.86 -0.34
#